data_AF-A0A3C1QSV2-F1
#
_entry.id   AF-A0A3C1QSV2-F1
#
_cell.length_a   1.000
_cell.length_b   1.000
_cell.length_c   1.000
_cell.angle_alpha   90.00
_cell.angle_beta   90.00
_cell.angle_gamma   90.00
#
_symmetry.space_group_name_H-M   'P 1'
#
loop_
_entity.id
_entity.type
_entity.pdbx_description
1 polymer ?
#
loop_
_entity_poly.entity_id
_entity_poly.type
_entity_poly.pdbx_seq_one_letter_code
_entity_poly.pdbx_strand_id
1 'polypeptide(L)'
;MTRPNRRLVLAALLAASLVTFEPLTAKLPLAAATVVKYQLQYWDIPGRTGPIYVENINDAGQIVGYYKPTPTADARGFLYDPRLSTTQAFDFEALIGGAGLPPGWSLSVARDINNHGMILGQMSSTDPVTGKSLVWPFLLDTTAEDLQIAPLVLPEQITFCKAYAINDNGDTLCTYLDPEASKFRNIFFNPFVHETPILLDPEVLSYHLSNPTDGSPAMVGGMMGGSYPLGTTAYWAVPELGVQTYTTMAAFTSVSDMNDAGHFCGVYANRPMRMITLPPTTFAYGTVARAINNADDVVIEGGYVYRNETGLTLLKNLLSGSRTDLSTWGKATRTKCNLLTERQANTNHARIGGTQEFVANGVTTIRPFLLTPIVVKR
;
A
#
# COMPACT_ATOMS: atom_id res chain seq x y z
N MET A 1 -26.50 -25.68 -28.37
CA MET A 1 -26.80 -25.17 -27.02
C MET A 1 -25.69 -24.20 -26.64
N THR A 2 -26.00 -22.91 -26.74
CA THR A 2 -25.08 -21.78 -26.65
C THR A 2 -24.81 -21.42 -25.19
N ARG A 3 -23.52 -21.30 -24.83
CA ARG A 3 -23.04 -20.92 -23.49
C ARG A 3 -23.54 -19.51 -23.14
N PRO A 4 -24.28 -19.29 -22.04
CA PRO A 4 -24.71 -17.95 -21.66
C PRO A 4 -23.55 -17.17 -21.01
N ASN A 5 -23.21 -16.05 -21.63
CA ASN A 5 -22.62 -14.81 -21.10
C ASN A 5 -22.00 -14.83 -19.70
N ARG A 6 -20.69 -15.14 -19.63
CA ARG A 6 -19.80 -14.85 -18.48
C ARG A 6 -19.37 -13.37 -18.37
N ARG A 7 -19.80 -12.49 -19.28
CA ARG A 7 -19.39 -11.07 -19.33
C ARG A 7 -20.25 -10.11 -18.48
N LEU A 8 -21.37 -10.57 -17.91
CA LEU A 8 -22.35 -9.68 -17.27
C LEU A 8 -22.12 -9.44 -15.76
N VAL A 9 -21.34 -10.26 -15.06
CA VAL A 9 -21.08 -10.07 -13.62
C VAL A 9 -19.79 -9.27 -13.36
N LEU A 10 -18.80 -9.32 -14.26
CA LEU A 10 -17.56 -8.52 -14.12
C LEU A 10 -17.68 -7.09 -14.69
N ALA A 11 -18.54 -6.86 -15.69
CA ALA A 11 -18.75 -5.53 -16.27
C ALA A 11 -19.57 -4.58 -15.37
N ALA A 12 -20.28 -5.12 -14.38
CA ALA A 12 -21.08 -4.32 -13.45
C ALA A 12 -20.23 -3.58 -12.39
N LEU A 13 -18.99 -4.03 -12.14
CA LEU A 13 -18.06 -3.41 -11.19
C LEU A 13 -17.39 -2.13 -11.74
N LEU A 14 -17.40 -1.88 -13.05
CA LEU A 14 -16.72 -0.73 -13.67
C LEU A 14 -17.62 0.30 -14.35
N ALA A 15 -18.92 0.05 -14.51
CA ALA A 15 -19.80 0.92 -15.29
C ALA A 15 -20.44 2.09 -14.52
N ALA A 16 -20.17 2.25 -13.22
CA ALA A 16 -20.89 3.22 -12.37
C ALA A 16 -20.07 4.44 -11.89
N SER A 17 -18.79 4.62 -12.27
CA SER A 17 -17.95 5.71 -11.71
C SER A 17 -17.37 6.71 -12.72
N LEU A 18 -17.87 6.77 -13.95
CA LEU A 18 -17.54 7.86 -14.88
C LEU A 18 -18.44 9.09 -14.66
N VAL A 19 -18.29 9.73 -13.50
CA VAL A 19 -18.61 11.15 -13.35
C VAL A 19 -17.29 11.90 -13.41
N THR A 20 -16.98 12.45 -14.58
CA THR A 20 -15.87 13.39 -14.76
C THR A 20 -16.18 14.65 -13.95
N PHE A 21 -15.62 14.75 -12.75
CA PHE A 21 -15.49 16.06 -12.10
C PHE A 21 -14.33 16.79 -12.78
N GLU A 22 -14.65 17.78 -13.61
CA GLU A 22 -13.67 18.80 -13.98
C GLU A 22 -13.09 19.38 -12.69
N PRO A 23 -11.75 19.45 -12.51
CA PRO A 23 -11.19 20.16 -11.40
C PRO A 23 -11.41 21.65 -11.64
N LEU A 24 -12.40 22.22 -10.97
CA LEU A 24 -12.49 23.66 -10.77
C LEU A 24 -11.22 24.11 -10.05
N THR A 25 -10.22 24.48 -10.84
CA THR A 25 -8.97 25.12 -10.41
C THR A 25 -9.27 26.56 -9.98
N ALA A 26 -10.07 26.70 -8.93
CA ALA A 26 -10.11 27.93 -8.16
C ALA A 26 -8.82 27.98 -7.33
N LYS A 27 -7.81 28.73 -7.82
CA LYS A 27 -6.76 29.29 -6.97
C LYS A 27 -7.45 30.13 -5.89
N LEU A 28 -7.74 29.52 -4.75
CA LEU A 28 -8.18 30.25 -3.57
C LEU A 28 -7.07 31.27 -3.22
N PRO A 29 -7.43 32.53 -2.96
CA PRO A 29 -6.45 33.52 -2.54
C PRO A 29 -5.81 33.05 -1.24
N LEU A 30 -4.50 33.34 -1.11
CA LEU A 30 -3.66 33.02 0.04
C LEU A 30 -4.26 33.63 1.32
N ALA A 31 -5.20 32.91 1.93
CA ALA A 31 -5.84 33.28 3.18
C ALA A 31 -4.79 33.18 4.31
N ALA A 32 -4.92 34.07 5.30
CA ALA A 32 -4.05 34.26 6.47
C ALA A 32 -3.29 33.00 6.90
N ALA A 33 -1.98 33.14 7.19
CA ALA A 33 -1.03 32.07 7.51
C ALA A 33 -1.61 30.94 8.40
N THR A 34 -2.27 30.00 7.77
CA THR A 34 -2.91 28.85 8.38
C THR A 34 -1.83 27.86 8.76
N VAL A 35 -1.75 27.55 10.06
CA VAL A 35 -0.83 26.51 10.54
C VAL A 35 -1.52 25.18 10.33
N VAL A 36 -0.91 24.31 9.54
CA VAL A 36 -1.38 22.94 9.40
C VAL A 36 -0.76 22.09 10.50
N LYS A 37 -1.61 21.33 11.20
CA LYS A 37 -1.21 20.30 12.15
C LYS A 37 -1.77 18.96 11.70
N TYR A 38 -1.31 17.87 12.29
CA TYR A 38 -1.86 16.54 12.12
C TYR A 38 -2.70 16.16 13.33
N GLN A 39 -4.00 15.98 13.12
CA GLN A 39 -4.84 15.31 14.10
C GLN A 39 -4.35 13.86 14.24
N LEU A 40 -3.82 13.54 15.42
CA LEU A 40 -3.41 12.19 15.80
C LEU A 40 -4.64 11.37 16.17
N GLN A 41 -4.71 10.17 15.59
CA GLN A 41 -5.78 9.23 15.81
C GLN A 41 -5.21 7.81 15.94
N TYR A 42 -5.29 7.25 17.15
CA TYR A 42 -5.04 5.82 17.35
C TYR A 42 -6.31 5.03 17.09
N TRP A 43 -6.12 3.83 16.56
CA TRP A 43 -7.19 2.87 16.33
C TRP A 43 -6.67 1.47 16.62
N ASP A 44 -7.58 0.50 16.72
CA ASP A 44 -7.20 -0.89 16.94
C ASP A 44 -8.24 -1.89 16.43
N ILE A 45 -7.93 -3.18 16.44
CA ILE A 45 -8.88 -4.25 16.18
C ILE A 45 -9.40 -4.78 17.52
N PRO A 46 -10.73 -4.77 17.75
CA PRO A 46 -11.29 -5.25 19.00
C PRO A 46 -10.83 -6.67 19.37
N GLY A 47 -10.35 -6.84 20.60
CA GLY A 47 -10.00 -8.14 21.15
C GLY A 47 -8.68 -8.75 20.67
N ARG A 48 -7.92 -8.10 19.77
CA ARG A 48 -6.61 -8.64 19.38
C ARG A 48 -5.60 -8.54 20.52
N THR A 49 -4.75 -9.56 20.62
CA THR A 49 -3.57 -9.59 21.51
C THR A 49 -2.28 -9.86 20.75
N GLY A 50 -2.37 -10.28 19.49
CA GLY A 50 -1.22 -10.45 18.59
C GLY A 50 -0.80 -9.16 17.88
N PRO A 51 0.26 -9.23 17.06
CA PRO A 51 0.75 -8.11 16.28
C PRO A 51 -0.24 -7.66 15.20
N ILE A 52 -0.06 -6.43 14.74
CA ILE A 52 -0.78 -5.81 13.63
C ILE A 52 0.22 -5.19 12.67
N TYR A 53 -0.07 -5.28 11.38
CA TYR A 53 0.75 -4.80 10.28
C TYR A 53 -0.14 -4.01 9.33
N VAL A 54 0.24 -2.76 9.07
CA VAL A 54 -0.47 -1.87 8.15
C VAL A 54 0.28 -1.90 6.82
N GLU A 55 -0.43 -2.21 5.74
CA GLU A 55 0.17 -2.51 4.43
C GLU A 55 0.01 -1.33 3.46
N ASN A 56 -1.22 -0.81 3.26
CA ASN A 56 -1.42 0.40 2.46
C ASN A 56 -2.54 1.33 2.98
N ILE A 57 -2.60 2.56 2.46
CA ILE A 57 -3.61 3.60 2.69
C ILE A 57 -4.08 4.17 1.35
N ASN A 58 -5.35 4.60 1.26
CA ASN A 58 -5.83 5.39 0.14
C ASN A 58 -6.14 6.85 0.52
N ASP A 59 -6.48 7.67 -0.46
CA ASP A 59 -6.79 9.09 -0.28
C ASP A 59 -8.06 9.38 0.54
N ALA A 60 -8.90 8.38 0.81
CA ALA A 60 -9.98 8.51 1.80
C ALA A 60 -9.47 8.35 3.25
N GLY A 61 -8.23 7.90 3.43
CA GLY A 61 -7.65 7.55 4.73
C GLY A 61 -8.03 6.16 5.21
N GLN A 62 -8.57 5.31 4.33
CA GLN A 62 -8.80 3.90 4.62
C GLN A 62 -7.45 3.18 4.65
N ILE A 63 -7.20 2.37 5.67
CA ILE A 63 -5.97 1.61 5.83
C ILE A 63 -6.29 0.12 5.79
N VAL A 64 -5.51 -0.63 5.02
CA VAL A 64 -5.60 -2.09 4.96
C VAL A 64 -4.36 -2.74 5.54
N GLY A 65 -4.50 -4.00 5.93
CA GLY A 65 -3.38 -4.81 6.36
C GLY A 65 -3.81 -6.14 6.93
N TYR A 66 -3.04 -6.65 7.87
CA TYR A 66 -3.37 -7.87 8.59
C TYR A 66 -2.96 -7.83 10.06
N TYR A 67 -3.60 -8.67 10.85
CA TYR A 67 -3.30 -8.83 12.26
C TYR A 67 -3.33 -10.30 12.65
N LYS A 68 -2.77 -10.63 13.81
CA LYS A 68 -3.01 -11.92 14.45
C LYS A 68 -3.93 -11.72 15.65
N PRO A 69 -5.05 -12.45 15.76
CA PRO A 69 -5.92 -12.39 16.94
C PRO A 69 -5.18 -12.66 18.25
N THR A 70 -4.26 -13.63 18.23
CA THR A 70 -3.30 -13.93 19.29
C THR A 70 -1.89 -14.08 18.70
N PRO A 71 -0.82 -14.04 19.49
CA PRO A 71 0.55 -14.15 18.95
C PRO A 71 0.81 -15.41 18.08
N THR A 72 0.10 -16.50 18.35
CA THR A 72 0.25 -17.79 17.67
C THR A 72 -0.82 -18.07 16.61
N ALA A 73 -1.88 -17.25 16.53
CA ALA A 73 -2.95 -17.43 15.55
C ALA A 73 -2.47 -17.12 14.13
N ASP A 74 -3.25 -17.62 13.17
CA ASP A 74 -3.13 -17.24 11.77
C ASP A 74 -3.48 -15.76 11.56
N ALA A 75 -2.91 -15.20 10.51
CA ALA A 75 -3.17 -13.82 10.13
C ALA A 75 -4.59 -13.67 9.57
N ARG A 76 -5.22 -12.53 9.86
CA ARG A 76 -6.51 -12.12 9.32
C ARG A 76 -6.41 -10.73 8.70
N GLY A 77 -7.05 -10.54 7.54
CA GLY A 77 -7.11 -9.23 6.88
C GLY A 77 -8.03 -8.26 7.62
N PHE A 78 -7.71 -6.96 7.58
CA PHE A 78 -8.56 -5.92 8.19
C PHE A 78 -8.71 -4.69 7.29
N LEU A 79 -9.84 -3.97 7.47
CA LEU A 79 -10.10 -2.64 6.94
C LEU A 79 -10.23 -1.68 8.11
N TYR A 80 -9.39 -0.65 8.16
CA TYR A 80 -9.67 0.53 8.95
C TYR A 80 -10.29 1.60 8.05
N ASP A 81 -11.50 2.05 8.36
CA ASP A 81 -12.13 3.19 7.68
C ASP A 81 -12.53 4.25 8.72
N PRO A 82 -11.88 5.42 8.72
CA PRO A 82 -12.16 6.48 9.69
C PRO A 82 -13.59 7.05 9.57
N ARG A 83 -14.30 6.79 8.47
CA ARG A 83 -15.72 7.16 8.28
C ARG A 83 -16.67 6.22 9.01
N LEU A 84 -16.27 4.96 9.17
CA LEU A 84 -17.06 3.94 9.89
C LEU A 84 -16.75 3.96 11.39
N SER A 85 -15.48 4.09 11.74
CA SER A 85 -15.05 4.21 13.14
C SER A 85 -13.74 4.95 13.25
N THR A 86 -13.67 5.90 14.20
CA THR A 86 -12.44 6.63 14.45
C THR A 86 -11.44 5.87 15.31
N THR A 87 -11.82 4.73 15.88
CA THR A 87 -11.00 3.98 16.86
C THR A 87 -10.91 2.49 16.57
N GLN A 88 -11.67 1.98 15.60
CA GLN A 88 -11.75 0.54 15.34
C GLN A 88 -11.53 0.21 13.87
N ALA A 89 -10.72 -0.80 13.62
CA ALA A 89 -10.63 -1.50 12.35
C ALA A 89 -11.52 -2.75 12.39
N PHE A 90 -11.98 -3.17 11.22
CA PHE A 90 -12.91 -4.25 10.99
C PHE A 90 -12.17 -5.45 10.40
N ASP A 91 -12.39 -6.63 10.98
CA ASP A 91 -11.95 -7.87 10.36
C ASP A 91 -12.71 -8.10 9.04
N PHE A 92 -11.98 -8.46 7.98
CA PHE A 92 -12.57 -8.64 6.66
C PHE A 92 -13.60 -9.77 6.59
N GLU A 93 -13.30 -10.92 7.20
CA GLU A 93 -14.18 -12.08 7.11
C GLU A 93 -15.48 -11.81 7.87
N ALA A 94 -15.40 -11.08 8.98
CA ALA A 94 -16.56 -10.59 9.70
C ALA A 94 -17.35 -9.52 8.90
N LEU A 95 -16.65 -8.65 8.16
CA LEU A 95 -17.25 -7.58 7.35
C LEU A 95 -18.07 -8.14 6.19
N ILE A 96 -17.57 -9.16 5.49
CA ILE A 96 -18.23 -9.73 4.30
C ILE A 96 -19.06 -10.99 4.60
N GLY A 97 -19.02 -11.50 5.83
CA GLY A 97 -19.71 -12.75 6.21
C GLY A 97 -19.24 -13.99 5.42
N GLY A 98 -17.99 -14.01 4.95
CA GLY A 98 -17.46 -15.06 4.09
C GLY A 98 -17.96 -15.07 2.64
N ALA A 99 -18.67 -14.03 2.18
CA ALA A 99 -19.19 -13.97 0.81
C ALA A 99 -18.07 -14.02 -0.25
N GLY A 100 -18.21 -14.92 -1.22
CA GLY A 100 -17.22 -15.14 -2.28
C GLY A 100 -16.01 -16.00 -1.89
N LEU A 101 -15.90 -16.41 -0.61
CA LEU A 101 -14.80 -17.22 -0.11
C LEU A 101 -15.02 -18.72 -0.47
N PRO A 102 -14.07 -19.39 -1.13
CA PRO A 102 -14.22 -20.81 -1.39
C PRO A 102 -14.22 -21.64 -0.09
N PRO A 103 -14.94 -22.77 -0.03
CA PRO A 103 -14.97 -23.61 1.18
C PRO A 103 -13.56 -24.04 1.63
N GLY A 104 -13.27 -23.87 2.93
CA GLY A 104 -11.97 -24.22 3.52
C GLY A 104 -10.88 -23.18 3.31
N TRP A 105 -11.18 -22.03 2.72
CA TRP A 105 -10.28 -20.88 2.64
C TRP A 105 -10.60 -19.87 3.74
N SER A 106 -9.61 -19.05 4.09
CA SER A 106 -9.73 -17.92 5.04
C SER A 106 -9.10 -16.66 4.47
N LEU A 107 -9.57 -15.49 4.91
CA LEU A 107 -9.01 -14.21 4.49
C LEU A 107 -7.77 -13.85 5.31
N SER A 108 -6.59 -14.02 4.70
CA SER A 108 -5.32 -13.96 5.42
C SER A 108 -4.75 -12.54 5.54
N VAL A 109 -4.70 -11.80 4.42
CA VAL A 109 -4.04 -10.49 4.35
C VAL A 109 -4.72 -9.60 3.32
N ALA A 110 -4.93 -8.34 3.69
CA ALA A 110 -5.21 -7.27 2.76
C ALA A 110 -3.89 -6.57 2.41
N ARG A 111 -3.47 -6.64 1.14
CA ARG A 111 -2.13 -6.18 0.72
C ARG A 111 -2.15 -4.73 0.30
N ASP A 112 -3.14 -4.37 -0.48
CA ASP A 112 -3.19 -3.06 -1.12
C ASP A 112 -4.62 -2.57 -1.31
N ILE A 113 -4.80 -1.25 -1.39
CA ILE A 113 -6.05 -0.56 -1.61
C ILE A 113 -5.83 0.66 -2.51
N ASN A 114 -6.66 0.81 -3.54
CA ASN A 114 -6.61 1.97 -4.42
C ASN A 114 -7.57 3.09 -3.95
N ASN A 115 -7.53 4.25 -4.62
CA ASN A 115 -8.35 5.43 -4.28
C ASN A 115 -9.84 5.25 -4.58
N HIS A 116 -10.20 4.22 -5.33
CA HIS A 116 -11.59 3.82 -5.56
C HIS A 116 -12.14 2.88 -4.48
N GLY A 117 -11.32 2.48 -3.51
CA GLY A 117 -11.73 1.54 -2.47
C GLY A 117 -11.73 0.08 -2.91
N MET A 118 -11.06 -0.23 -4.03
CA MET A 118 -10.76 -1.60 -4.43
C MET A 118 -9.57 -2.11 -3.64
N ILE A 119 -9.73 -3.26 -3.00
CA ILE A 119 -8.71 -3.92 -2.21
C ILE A 119 -8.20 -5.13 -2.97
N LEU A 120 -6.88 -5.24 -3.10
CA LEU A 120 -6.20 -6.46 -3.48
C LEU A 120 -5.71 -7.17 -2.23
N GLY A 121 -6.25 -8.36 -1.97
CA GLY A 121 -5.90 -9.19 -0.83
C GLY A 121 -5.47 -10.59 -1.23
N GLN A 122 -5.18 -11.41 -0.23
CA GLN A 122 -4.88 -12.83 -0.40
C GLN A 122 -5.65 -13.68 0.61
N MET A 123 -6.25 -14.74 0.11
CA MET A 123 -6.83 -15.82 0.90
C MET A 123 -5.81 -16.95 1.05
N SER A 124 -5.97 -17.75 2.10
CA SER A 124 -5.13 -18.92 2.36
C SER A 124 -5.96 -20.15 2.68
N SER A 125 -5.40 -21.31 2.35
CA SER A 125 -5.91 -22.61 2.77
C SER A 125 -4.74 -23.58 2.95
N THR A 126 -5.04 -24.82 3.25
CA THR A 126 -4.07 -25.91 3.33
C THR A 126 -4.53 -27.03 2.41
N ASP A 127 -3.64 -27.50 1.56
CA ASP A 127 -3.89 -28.66 0.71
C ASP A 127 -4.20 -29.89 1.61
N PRO A 128 -5.38 -30.50 1.49
CA PRO A 128 -5.80 -31.58 2.37
C PRO A 128 -5.01 -32.88 2.16
N VAL A 129 -4.31 -33.03 1.03
CA VAL A 129 -3.51 -34.21 0.70
C VAL A 129 -2.06 -33.99 1.08
N THR A 130 -1.47 -32.86 0.68
CA THR A 130 -0.03 -32.60 0.86
C THR A 130 0.30 -31.83 2.13
N GLY A 131 -0.68 -31.20 2.78
CA GLY A 131 -0.49 -30.32 3.93
C GLY A 131 0.21 -29.01 3.60
N LYS A 132 0.43 -28.70 2.30
CA LYS A 132 1.10 -27.47 1.88
C LYS A 132 0.16 -26.28 1.98
N SER A 133 0.71 -25.12 2.35
CA SER A 133 -0.04 -23.86 2.35
C SER A 133 -0.40 -23.45 0.92
N LEU A 134 -1.67 -23.15 0.72
CA LEU A 134 -2.22 -22.55 -0.49
C LEU A 134 -2.44 -21.07 -0.23
N VAL A 135 -2.07 -20.23 -1.21
CA VAL A 135 -2.29 -18.78 -1.16
C VAL A 135 -2.80 -18.34 -2.51
N TRP A 136 -3.84 -17.51 -2.52
CA TRP A 136 -4.47 -17.03 -3.74
C TRP A 136 -4.93 -15.58 -3.59
N PRO A 137 -4.75 -14.71 -4.61
CA PRO A 137 -5.18 -13.33 -4.52
C PRO A 137 -6.70 -13.18 -4.75
N PHE A 138 -7.28 -12.12 -4.20
CA PHE A 138 -8.65 -11.69 -4.47
C PHE A 138 -8.77 -10.17 -4.61
N LEU A 139 -9.83 -9.73 -5.29
CA LEU A 139 -10.30 -8.35 -5.26
C LEU A 139 -11.53 -8.21 -4.35
N LEU A 140 -11.66 -7.07 -3.69
CA LEU A 140 -12.85 -6.67 -2.94
C LEU A 140 -13.14 -5.20 -3.23
N ASP A 141 -14.34 -4.89 -3.71
CA ASP A 141 -14.81 -3.52 -3.83
C ASP A 141 -15.51 -3.10 -2.54
N THR A 142 -14.95 -2.15 -1.80
CA THR A 142 -15.55 -1.64 -0.56
C THR A 142 -16.70 -0.66 -0.78
N THR A 143 -16.95 -0.27 -2.03
CA THR A 143 -18.04 0.62 -2.42
C THR A 143 -19.27 -0.12 -2.93
N ALA A 144 -19.14 -1.43 -3.18
CA ALA A 144 -20.25 -2.28 -3.59
C ALA A 144 -21.32 -2.38 -2.49
N GLU A 145 -22.59 -2.40 -2.91
CA GLU A 145 -23.74 -2.59 -2.02
C GLU A 145 -23.65 -3.94 -1.29
N ASP A 146 -23.31 -5.00 -2.03
CA ASP A 146 -23.07 -6.33 -1.53
C ASP A 146 -21.56 -6.64 -1.54
N LEU A 147 -20.93 -6.52 -0.38
CA LEU A 147 -19.52 -6.83 -0.22
C LEU A 147 -19.25 -8.33 -0.40
N GLN A 148 -18.42 -8.66 -1.39
CA GLN A 148 -17.95 -10.02 -1.64
C GLN A 148 -16.55 -9.98 -2.24
N ILE A 149 -15.74 -11.00 -1.94
CA ILE A 149 -14.47 -11.15 -2.63
C ILE A 149 -14.67 -11.78 -4.01
N ALA A 150 -13.81 -11.40 -4.94
CA ALA A 150 -13.64 -12.04 -6.23
C ALA A 150 -12.21 -12.64 -6.29
N PRO A 151 -12.04 -13.97 -6.14
CA PRO A 151 -10.75 -14.61 -6.37
C PRO A 151 -10.24 -14.27 -7.78
N LEU A 152 -8.96 -13.92 -7.93
CA LEU A 152 -8.40 -13.62 -9.25
C LEU A 152 -8.38 -14.89 -10.10
N VAL A 153 -8.80 -14.77 -11.36
CA VAL A 153 -8.71 -15.86 -12.33
C VAL A 153 -7.32 -15.81 -12.96
N LEU A 154 -6.50 -16.81 -12.69
CA LEU A 154 -5.14 -16.95 -13.23
C LEU A 154 -5.04 -18.18 -14.13
N PRO A 155 -4.04 -18.26 -15.02
CA PRO A 155 -3.78 -19.44 -15.83
C PRO A 155 -3.70 -20.73 -14.98
N GLU A 156 -4.25 -21.84 -15.49
CA GLU A 156 -4.44 -23.10 -14.76
C GLU A 156 -3.15 -23.68 -14.16
N GLN A 157 -2.01 -23.43 -14.79
CA GLN A 157 -0.70 -23.86 -14.31
C GLN A 157 -0.25 -23.15 -13.01
N ILE A 158 -0.83 -21.99 -12.69
CA ILE A 158 -0.55 -21.28 -11.45
C ILE A 158 -1.39 -21.90 -10.35
N THR A 159 -0.73 -22.47 -9.34
CA THR A 159 -1.41 -23.11 -8.18
C THR A 159 -1.11 -22.42 -6.85
N PHE A 160 -0.27 -21.39 -6.90
CA PHE A 160 0.11 -20.58 -5.75
C PHE A 160 0.41 -19.16 -6.22
N CYS A 161 -0.26 -18.16 -5.64
CA CYS A 161 -0.05 -16.77 -6.01
C CYS A 161 -0.32 -15.82 -4.82
N LYS A 162 0.57 -14.84 -4.64
CA LYS A 162 0.48 -13.80 -3.62
C LYS A 162 0.15 -12.46 -4.28
N ALA A 163 -0.79 -11.74 -3.68
CA ALA A 163 -1.05 -10.35 -4.00
C ALA A 163 0.10 -9.44 -3.54
N TYR A 164 0.34 -8.36 -4.28
CA TYR A 164 1.30 -7.32 -3.90
C TYR A 164 0.74 -5.91 -4.03
N ALA A 165 0.35 -5.48 -5.23
CA ALA A 165 -0.06 -4.09 -5.46
C ALA A 165 -1.25 -3.96 -6.42
N ILE A 166 -2.04 -2.91 -6.26
CA ILE A 166 -3.13 -2.49 -7.14
C ILE A 166 -3.11 -0.97 -7.31
N ASN A 167 -3.27 -0.48 -8.55
CA ASN A 167 -3.39 0.95 -8.82
C ASN A 167 -4.85 1.39 -9.04
N ASP A 168 -5.08 2.67 -9.28
CA ASP A 168 -6.43 3.24 -9.50
C ASP A 168 -7.08 2.74 -10.79
N ASN A 169 -6.29 2.33 -11.78
CA ASN A 169 -6.77 1.72 -13.01
C ASN A 169 -7.16 0.22 -12.84
N GLY A 170 -6.93 -0.35 -11.65
CA GLY A 170 -7.18 -1.75 -11.36
C GLY A 170 -6.10 -2.69 -11.91
N ASP A 171 -4.97 -2.16 -12.37
CA ASP A 171 -3.80 -2.98 -12.69
C ASP A 171 -3.28 -3.60 -11.40
N THR A 172 -2.94 -4.89 -11.45
CA THR A 172 -2.48 -5.65 -10.28
C THR A 172 -1.10 -6.24 -10.51
N LEU A 173 -0.39 -6.37 -9.40
CA LEU A 173 0.90 -7.01 -9.32
C LEU A 173 0.83 -8.18 -8.35
N CYS A 174 1.29 -9.35 -8.79
CA CYS A 174 1.29 -10.56 -7.99
C CYS A 174 2.60 -11.35 -8.17
N THR A 175 2.87 -12.26 -7.24
CA THR A 175 3.99 -13.20 -7.34
C THR A 175 3.47 -14.62 -7.24
N TYR A 176 3.85 -15.47 -8.19
CA TYR A 176 3.48 -16.86 -8.22
C TYR A 176 4.70 -17.78 -8.08
N LEU A 177 4.45 -19.02 -7.65
CA LEU A 177 5.47 -20.06 -7.68
C LEU A 177 5.47 -20.69 -9.08
N ASP A 178 6.56 -20.50 -9.82
CA ASP A 178 6.75 -21.10 -11.13
C ASP A 178 6.93 -22.63 -10.98
N PRO A 179 5.98 -23.44 -11.51
CA PRO A 179 6.02 -24.89 -11.35
C PRO A 179 7.19 -25.53 -12.10
N GLU A 180 7.69 -24.90 -13.16
CA GLU A 180 8.79 -25.42 -13.97
C GLU A 180 10.15 -25.04 -13.37
N ALA A 181 10.29 -23.79 -12.89
CA ALA A 181 11.56 -23.29 -12.38
C ALA A 181 11.75 -23.47 -10.86
N SER A 182 10.70 -23.88 -10.11
CA SER A 182 10.70 -23.90 -8.64
C SER A 182 11.17 -22.58 -8.00
N LYS A 183 10.86 -21.46 -8.64
CA LYS A 183 11.25 -20.11 -8.24
C LYS A 183 10.03 -19.21 -8.23
N PHE A 184 10.05 -18.18 -7.38
CA PHE A 184 9.04 -17.14 -7.44
C PHE A 184 9.25 -16.29 -8.70
N ARG A 185 8.14 -15.93 -9.35
CA ARG A 185 8.06 -15.08 -10.53
C ARG A 185 6.97 -14.05 -10.33
N ASN A 186 7.08 -12.92 -11.01
CA ASN A 186 6.14 -11.82 -10.85
C ASN A 186 5.29 -11.67 -12.10
N ILE A 187 4.01 -11.38 -11.89
CA ILE A 187 3.07 -11.07 -12.94
C ILE A 187 2.49 -9.67 -12.72
N PHE A 188 2.32 -8.97 -13.83
CA PHE A 188 1.55 -7.75 -13.92
C PHE A 188 0.32 -8.02 -14.79
N PHE A 189 -0.86 -7.61 -14.33
CA PHE A 189 -2.06 -7.69 -15.16
C PHE A 189 -3.21 -6.89 -14.60
N ASN A 190 -4.06 -6.40 -15.49
CA ASN A 190 -5.35 -5.86 -15.14
C ASN A 190 -6.41 -6.95 -15.32
N PRO A 191 -7.01 -7.48 -14.24
CA PRO A 191 -8.00 -8.56 -14.32
C PRO A 191 -9.29 -8.15 -15.04
N PHE A 192 -9.51 -6.85 -15.29
CA PHE A 192 -10.69 -6.34 -15.97
C PHE A 192 -10.52 -6.25 -17.49
N VAL A 193 -9.28 -6.17 -17.99
CA VAL A 193 -9.02 -5.98 -19.42
C VAL A 193 -8.04 -6.99 -20.03
N HIS A 194 -7.20 -7.66 -19.25
CA HIS A 194 -6.26 -8.66 -19.77
C HIS A 194 -6.82 -10.08 -19.62
N GLU A 195 -6.77 -10.86 -20.72
CA GLU A 195 -7.12 -12.28 -20.68
C GLU A 195 -6.00 -13.15 -20.08
N THR A 196 -4.75 -12.71 -20.21
CA THR A 196 -3.55 -13.42 -19.74
C THR A 196 -2.62 -12.49 -18.97
N PRO A 197 -2.07 -12.91 -17.82
CA PRO A 197 -1.09 -12.11 -17.12
C PRO A 197 0.22 -11.94 -17.88
N ILE A 198 0.87 -10.79 -17.71
CA ILE A 198 2.17 -10.48 -18.32
C ILE A 198 3.27 -10.86 -17.33
N LEU A 199 4.24 -11.64 -17.80
CA LEU A 199 5.39 -12.07 -17.00
C LEU A 199 6.42 -10.94 -16.90
N LEU A 200 6.84 -10.63 -15.68
CA LEU A 200 7.94 -9.71 -15.44
C LEU A 200 9.29 -10.43 -15.45
N ASP A 201 10.36 -9.64 -15.60
CA ASP A 201 11.73 -10.16 -15.58
C ASP A 201 11.98 -10.99 -14.30
N PRO A 202 12.53 -12.21 -14.42
CA PRO A 202 12.79 -13.08 -13.28
C PRO A 202 13.85 -12.55 -12.31
N GLU A 203 14.62 -11.54 -12.69
CA GLU A 203 15.67 -10.94 -11.85
C GLU A 203 15.17 -9.75 -11.03
N VAL A 204 13.89 -9.36 -11.11
CA VAL A 204 13.32 -8.32 -10.24
C VAL A 204 13.30 -8.77 -8.78
N LEU A 205 13.96 -8.02 -7.90
CA LEU A 205 14.02 -8.25 -6.45
C LEU A 205 12.96 -7.48 -5.67
N SER A 206 12.62 -6.28 -6.13
CA SER A 206 11.54 -5.48 -5.56
C SER A 206 10.77 -4.80 -6.67
N TYR A 207 9.50 -4.57 -6.45
CA TYR A 207 8.59 -4.01 -7.44
C TYR A 207 7.54 -3.15 -6.74
N HIS A 208 7.18 -2.08 -7.42
CA HIS A 208 6.22 -1.07 -7.02
C HIS A 208 5.43 -0.70 -8.25
N LEU A 209 4.13 -0.43 -8.07
CA LEU A 209 3.21 -0.15 -9.14
C LEU A 209 2.73 1.29 -9.02
N SER A 210 2.77 2.02 -10.12
CA SER A 210 2.21 3.37 -10.23
C SER A 210 0.84 3.35 -10.90
N ASN A 211 0.14 4.48 -10.79
CA ASN A 211 -0.98 4.79 -11.67
C ASN A 211 -0.48 5.17 -13.07
N PRO A 212 -1.29 4.94 -14.12
CA PRO A 212 -1.08 5.61 -15.40
C PRO A 212 -1.24 7.13 -15.24
N THR A 213 -0.48 7.90 -16.02
CA THR A 213 -0.55 9.37 -16.08
C THR A 213 -0.91 9.83 -17.49
N ASP A 214 -1.23 11.12 -17.65
CA ASP A 214 -1.52 11.69 -18.97
C ASP A 214 -0.34 11.48 -19.93
N GLY A 215 -0.52 10.56 -20.89
CA GLY A 215 0.47 10.24 -21.91
C GLY A 215 1.47 9.15 -21.53
N SER A 216 1.38 8.54 -20.34
CA SER A 216 2.20 7.38 -19.95
C SER A 216 1.36 6.31 -19.26
N PRO A 217 1.47 5.04 -19.66
CA PRO A 217 0.73 3.99 -18.99
C PRO A 217 1.37 3.67 -17.62
N ALA A 218 0.71 2.82 -16.83
CA ALA A 218 1.22 2.42 -15.52
C ALA A 218 2.67 1.89 -15.61
N MET A 219 3.47 2.21 -14.61
CA MET A 219 4.84 1.70 -14.52
C MET A 219 4.95 0.66 -13.41
N VAL A 220 5.73 -0.38 -13.69
CA VAL A 220 6.28 -1.26 -12.65
C VAL A 220 7.73 -0.85 -12.47
N GLY A 221 8.18 -0.60 -11.24
CA GLY A 221 9.57 -0.22 -10.99
C GLY A 221 10.11 -0.76 -9.69
N GLY A 222 11.43 -0.81 -9.57
CA GLY A 222 12.08 -1.28 -8.35
C GLY A 222 13.53 -1.68 -8.57
N MET A 223 13.97 -2.72 -7.85
CA MET A 223 15.37 -3.14 -7.81
C MET A 223 15.57 -4.45 -8.58
N MET A 224 16.61 -4.47 -9.40
CA MET A 224 17.10 -5.67 -10.07
C MET A 224 18.09 -6.44 -9.19
N GLY A 225 18.10 -7.76 -9.34
CA GLY A 225 19.08 -8.68 -8.77
C GLY A 225 19.71 -9.56 -9.82
N GLY A 226 20.14 -10.76 -9.41
CA GLY A 226 20.66 -11.76 -10.34
C GLY A 226 21.92 -11.28 -11.06
N SER A 227 21.81 -11.10 -12.37
CA SER A 227 22.90 -10.70 -13.27
C SER A 227 23.18 -9.20 -13.21
N TYR A 228 22.28 -8.40 -12.64
CA TYR A 228 22.47 -6.96 -12.47
C TYR A 228 23.29 -6.64 -11.20
N PRO A 229 24.16 -5.61 -11.23
CA PRO A 229 24.83 -5.14 -10.02
C PRO A 229 23.83 -4.79 -8.91
N LEU A 230 24.18 -5.11 -7.66
CA LEU A 230 23.36 -4.75 -6.50
C LEU A 230 23.07 -3.25 -6.47
N GLY A 231 21.80 -2.90 -6.25
CA GLY A 231 21.34 -1.51 -6.28
C GLY A 231 21.05 -0.97 -7.69
N THR A 232 21.02 -1.83 -8.71
CA THR A 232 20.48 -1.45 -10.02
C THR A 232 18.97 -1.28 -9.90
N THR A 233 18.49 -0.10 -10.26
CA THR A 233 17.07 0.24 -10.32
C THR A 233 16.60 0.22 -11.76
N ALA A 234 15.37 -0.23 -11.97
CA ALA A 234 14.72 -0.27 -13.27
C ALA A 234 13.24 0.09 -13.14
N TYR A 235 12.67 0.65 -14.20
CA TYR A 235 11.22 0.69 -14.36
C TYR A 235 10.82 0.34 -15.80
N TRP A 236 9.72 -0.38 -15.91
CA TRP A 236 9.01 -0.69 -17.14
C TRP A 236 7.78 0.20 -17.17
N ALA A 237 7.57 0.96 -18.25
CA ALA A 237 6.20 1.26 -18.65
C ALA A 237 5.53 -0.08 -18.96
N VAL A 238 4.21 -0.23 -18.71
CA VAL A 238 3.40 -1.47 -18.87
C VAL A 238 4.16 -2.54 -19.64
N PRO A 239 4.51 -3.71 -19.04
CA PRO A 239 5.71 -4.47 -19.39
C PRO A 239 5.94 -4.79 -20.87
N GLU A 240 4.88 -4.83 -21.67
CA GLU A 240 4.88 -4.94 -23.13
C GLU A 240 5.59 -3.79 -23.86
N LEU A 241 5.65 -2.60 -23.27
CA LEU A 241 6.37 -1.43 -23.79
C LEU A 241 7.88 -1.47 -23.49
N GLY A 242 8.31 -2.45 -22.69
CA GLY A 242 9.72 -2.67 -22.37
C GLY A 242 10.26 -1.74 -21.29
N VAL A 243 11.55 -1.93 -21.00
CA VAL A 243 12.26 -1.18 -19.96
C VAL A 243 12.57 0.22 -20.50
N GLN A 244 12.25 1.25 -19.74
CA GLN A 244 12.55 2.62 -20.14
C GLN A 244 13.88 3.14 -19.58
N THR A 245 14.31 2.69 -18.40
CA THR A 245 15.61 3.13 -17.83
C THR A 245 16.17 2.12 -16.84
N TYR A 246 17.49 1.89 -16.92
CA TYR A 246 18.27 1.28 -15.86
C TYR A 246 19.23 2.31 -15.26
N THR A 247 19.34 2.32 -13.95
CA THR A 247 20.31 3.13 -13.24
C THR A 247 20.99 2.31 -12.15
N THR A 248 22.31 2.16 -12.28
CA THR A 248 23.12 1.49 -11.27
C THR A 248 23.58 2.48 -10.22
N MET A 249 23.39 2.13 -8.94
CA MET A 249 23.85 2.92 -7.81
C MET A 249 25.13 2.33 -7.22
N ALA A 250 26.07 3.18 -6.82
CA ALA A 250 27.39 2.76 -6.33
C ALA A 250 27.41 2.24 -4.88
N ALA A 251 26.27 2.24 -4.19
CA ALA A 251 26.15 1.84 -2.79
C ALA A 251 24.91 0.96 -2.56
N PHE A 252 24.88 0.27 -1.41
CA PHE A 252 23.72 -0.51 -1.00
C PHE A 252 22.46 0.36 -1.07
N THR A 253 21.50 -0.13 -1.84
CA THR A 253 20.25 0.55 -2.12
C THR A 253 19.11 -0.42 -1.90
N SER A 254 18.05 0.04 -1.23
CA SER A 254 16.76 -0.66 -1.22
C SER A 254 15.66 0.33 -1.56
N VAL A 255 14.71 -0.11 -2.39
CA VAL A 255 13.53 0.69 -2.77
C VAL A 255 12.36 0.25 -1.91
N SER A 256 11.72 1.20 -1.22
CA SER A 256 10.55 0.95 -0.38
C SER A 256 9.23 1.34 -1.05
N ASP A 257 9.26 2.29 -1.98
CA ASP A 257 8.07 2.80 -2.66
C ASP A 257 8.44 3.58 -3.94
N MET A 258 7.44 3.81 -4.81
CA MET A 258 7.54 4.53 -6.09
C MET A 258 6.27 5.35 -6.36
N ASN A 259 6.42 6.58 -6.85
CA ASN A 259 5.28 7.40 -7.28
C ASN A 259 5.02 7.32 -8.80
N ASP A 260 4.01 8.05 -9.28
CA ASP A 260 3.56 7.99 -10.67
C ASP A 260 4.50 8.67 -11.68
N ALA A 261 5.50 9.40 -11.19
CA ALA A 261 6.61 9.93 -11.99
C ALA A 261 7.81 8.97 -12.06
N GLY A 262 7.73 7.79 -11.43
CA GLY A 262 8.83 6.84 -11.35
C GLY A 262 9.94 7.29 -10.38
N HIS A 263 9.65 8.24 -9.49
CA HIS A 263 10.56 8.61 -8.41
C HIS A 263 10.45 7.61 -7.27
N PHE A 264 11.58 7.32 -6.63
CA PHE A 264 11.65 6.29 -5.60
C PHE A 264 11.99 6.85 -4.23
N CYS A 265 11.60 6.14 -3.17
CA CYS A 265 12.18 6.33 -1.85
C CYS A 265 12.70 5.01 -1.27
N GLY A 266 13.56 5.09 -0.25
CA GLY A 266 14.10 3.90 0.39
C GLY A 266 15.35 4.17 1.23
N VAL A 267 16.38 3.34 1.02
CA VAL A 267 17.69 3.47 1.67
C VAL A 267 18.78 3.58 0.62
N TYR A 268 19.74 4.49 0.85
CA TYR A 268 20.99 4.59 0.11
C TYR A 268 22.14 4.73 1.09
N ALA A 269 23.14 3.85 1.02
CA ALA A 269 24.32 3.88 1.90
C ALA A 269 23.96 3.98 3.41
N ASN A 270 22.99 3.18 3.85
CA ASN A 270 22.45 3.15 5.22
C ASN A 270 21.77 4.44 5.68
N ARG A 271 21.36 5.31 4.75
CA ARG A 271 20.59 6.52 5.04
C ARG A 271 19.27 6.50 4.30
N PRO A 272 18.17 7.00 4.90
CA PRO A 272 16.93 7.21 4.17
C PRO A 272 17.17 8.07 2.94
N MET A 273 16.52 7.74 1.82
CA MET A 273 16.71 8.43 0.56
C MET A 273 15.40 8.78 -0.16
N ARG A 274 15.50 9.79 -1.02
CA ARG A 274 14.56 10.10 -2.09
C ARG A 274 15.33 10.23 -3.40
N MET A 275 14.91 9.52 -4.43
CA MET A 275 15.56 9.46 -5.73
C MET A 275 14.64 10.03 -6.81
N ILE A 276 14.88 11.30 -7.14
CA ILE A 276 14.29 12.02 -8.29
C ILE A 276 15.36 12.15 -9.38
N THR A 277 16.58 12.49 -8.96
CA THR A 277 17.78 12.56 -9.80
C THR A 277 18.91 11.79 -9.14
N LEU A 278 20.00 11.57 -9.89
CA LEU A 278 21.25 11.03 -9.36
C LEU A 278 22.26 12.15 -9.06
N PRO A 279 23.00 12.06 -7.94
CA PRO A 279 22.82 11.10 -6.83
C PRO A 279 21.51 11.38 -6.05
N PRO A 280 20.97 10.38 -5.33
CA PRO A 280 19.74 10.56 -4.56
C PRO A 280 19.94 11.56 -3.43
N THR A 281 18.86 12.24 -3.03
CA THR A 281 18.85 13.04 -1.80
C THR A 281 18.84 12.08 -0.61
N THR A 282 19.76 12.25 0.35
CA THR A 282 19.80 11.46 1.59
C THR A 282 19.46 12.31 2.81
N PHE A 283 18.86 11.67 3.81
CA PHE A 283 18.43 12.33 5.04
C PHE A 283 19.34 11.98 6.21
N ALA A 284 19.51 12.91 7.16
CA ALA A 284 20.41 12.75 8.31
C ALA A 284 19.81 11.93 9.45
N TYR A 285 18.49 11.78 9.48
CA TYR A 285 17.75 11.11 10.54
C TYR A 285 16.78 10.08 9.97
N GLY A 286 16.42 9.12 10.82
CA GLY A 286 15.59 7.99 10.47
C GLY A 286 16.38 6.82 9.90
N THR A 287 15.69 5.72 9.67
CA THR A 287 16.28 4.44 9.23
C THR A 287 15.98 4.14 7.77
N VAL A 288 14.74 4.38 7.34
CA VAL A 288 14.25 4.09 5.98
C VAL A 288 13.23 5.16 5.59
N ALA A 289 13.31 5.66 4.36
CA ALA A 289 12.21 6.38 3.73
C ALA A 289 11.23 5.35 3.16
N ARG A 290 9.99 5.36 3.65
CA ARG A 290 9.06 4.22 3.48
C ARG A 290 8.01 4.40 2.41
N ALA A 291 7.52 5.62 2.22
CA ALA A 291 6.52 5.93 1.21
C ALA A 291 6.77 7.31 0.60
N ILE A 292 6.37 7.47 -0.65
CA ILE A 292 6.50 8.67 -1.47
C ILE A 292 5.18 8.95 -2.20
N ASN A 293 4.76 10.21 -2.29
CA ASN A 293 3.58 10.59 -3.07
C ASN A 293 3.96 11.34 -4.36
N ASN A 294 2.98 11.69 -5.19
CA ASN A 294 3.20 12.39 -6.46
C ASN A 294 3.70 13.84 -6.31
N ALA A 295 3.67 14.41 -5.10
CA ALA A 295 4.32 15.68 -4.79
C ALA A 295 5.78 15.51 -4.32
N ASP A 296 6.32 14.30 -4.38
CA ASP A 296 7.64 13.90 -3.87
C ASP A 296 7.84 14.13 -2.37
N ASP A 297 6.75 14.20 -1.60
CA ASP A 297 6.84 14.14 -0.15
C ASP A 297 7.23 12.73 0.26
N VAL A 298 8.04 12.63 1.31
CA VAL A 298 8.54 11.33 1.77
C VAL A 298 8.36 11.19 3.26
N VAL A 299 7.75 10.10 3.70
CA VAL A 299 7.71 9.72 5.11
C VAL A 299 8.87 8.82 5.46
N ILE A 300 9.48 9.09 6.60
CA ILE A 300 10.70 8.42 7.05
C ILE A 300 10.44 7.83 8.44
N GLU A 301 10.86 6.58 8.61
CA GLU A 301 10.85 5.92 9.92
C GLU A 301 11.58 6.76 10.97
N GLY A 302 11.04 6.76 12.20
CA GLY A 302 11.46 7.69 13.25
C GLY A 302 10.53 8.90 13.38
N GLY A 303 9.48 8.98 12.57
CA GLY A 303 8.44 10.01 12.69
C GLY A 303 8.80 11.32 12.01
N TYR A 304 9.37 11.25 10.80
CA TYR A 304 9.71 12.43 10.01
C TYR A 304 8.94 12.44 8.69
N VAL A 305 8.72 13.64 8.18
CA VAL A 305 8.24 13.88 6.82
C VAL A 305 9.19 14.88 6.16
N TYR A 306 9.61 14.59 4.94
CA TYR A 306 10.33 15.53 4.09
C TYR A 306 9.36 16.09 3.05
N ARG A 307 9.44 17.40 2.84
CA ARG A 307 8.74 18.10 1.76
C ARG A 307 9.70 19.09 1.10
N ASN A 308 9.53 19.34 -0.20
CA ASN A 308 10.36 20.30 -0.91
C ASN A 308 10.27 21.71 -0.30
N GLU A 309 9.09 22.11 0.17
CA GLU A 309 8.83 23.48 0.65
C GLU A 309 9.27 23.72 2.10
N THR A 310 9.33 22.67 2.92
CA THR A 310 9.61 22.79 4.37
C THR A 310 10.86 22.03 4.80
N GLY A 311 11.47 21.25 3.91
CA GLY A 311 12.54 20.32 4.25
C GLY A 311 12.08 19.22 5.20
N LEU A 312 13.06 18.62 5.90
CA LEU A 312 12.82 17.53 6.84
C LEU A 312 12.21 18.06 8.14
N THR A 313 11.00 17.59 8.46
CA THR A 313 10.25 18.01 9.65
C THR A 313 9.93 16.82 10.54
N LEU A 314 10.10 16.99 11.85
CA LEU A 314 9.73 15.99 12.84
C LEU A 314 8.23 16.05 13.13
N LEU A 315 7.51 14.96 12.89
CA LEU A 315 6.04 14.90 12.98
C LEU A 315 5.52 15.29 14.36
N LYS A 316 6.25 14.97 15.44
CA LYS A 316 5.86 15.32 16.81
C LYS A 316 5.58 16.81 17.01
N ASN A 317 6.25 17.67 16.23
CA ASN A 317 6.10 19.13 16.31
C ASN A 317 4.86 19.62 15.55
N LEU A 318 4.29 18.77 14.70
CA LEU A 318 3.11 19.06 13.89
C LEU A 318 1.85 18.42 14.46
N LEU A 319 1.92 17.65 15.56
CA LEU A 319 0.76 16.94 16.08
C LEU A 319 -0.24 17.85 16.79
N SER A 320 -1.50 17.46 16.67
CA SER A 320 -2.67 17.94 17.41
C SER A 320 -3.43 16.73 17.94
N GLY A 321 -3.99 16.84 19.14
CA GLY A 321 -4.74 15.76 19.76
C GLY A 321 -4.89 15.94 21.27
N SER A 322 -5.45 14.93 21.94
CA SER A 322 -5.58 14.97 23.39
C SER A 322 -4.20 14.97 24.07
N ARG A 323 -4.10 15.53 25.28
CA ARG A 323 -2.86 15.48 26.08
C ARG A 323 -2.39 14.04 26.29
N THR A 324 -3.32 13.09 26.40
CA THR A 324 -3.04 11.66 26.56
C THR A 324 -2.42 11.06 25.30
N ASP A 325 -2.92 11.39 24.12
CA ASP A 325 -2.41 10.85 22.85
C ASP A 325 -1.03 11.41 22.54
N LEU A 326 -0.83 12.72 22.76
CA LEU A 326 0.46 13.38 22.56
C LEU A 326 1.51 12.84 23.55
N SER A 327 1.12 12.57 24.80
CA SER A 327 1.98 11.93 25.79
C SER A 327 2.31 10.49 25.39
N THR A 328 1.34 9.74 24.87
CA THR A 328 1.53 8.38 24.36
C THR A 328 2.52 8.38 23.19
N TRP A 329 2.36 9.30 22.24
CA TRP A 329 3.26 9.41 21.09
C TRP A 329 4.73 9.57 21.51
N GLY A 330 4.98 10.40 22.53
CA GLY A 330 6.32 10.66 23.05
C GLY A 330 6.98 9.48 23.79
N LYS A 331 6.23 8.41 24.10
CA LYS A 331 6.71 7.21 24.81
C LYS A 331 7.03 6.04 23.89
N ALA A 332 6.70 6.13 22.60
CA ALA A 332 6.96 5.05 21.67
C ALA A 332 8.47 4.77 21.58
N THR A 333 8.83 3.49 21.69
CA THR A 333 10.20 3.02 21.48
C THR A 333 10.61 3.19 20.02
N ARG A 334 9.66 2.97 19.11
CA ARG A 334 9.84 3.14 17.66
C ARG A 334 8.56 3.68 17.04
N THR A 335 8.71 4.62 16.11
CA THR A 335 7.62 5.10 15.25
C THR A 335 7.93 4.71 13.81
N LYS A 336 7.10 3.86 13.22
CA LYS A 336 7.15 3.49 11.81
C LYS A 336 6.07 4.27 11.07
N CYS A 337 6.47 5.25 10.30
CA CYS A 337 5.61 5.92 9.33
C CYS A 337 5.87 5.24 8.00
N ASN A 338 4.89 4.50 7.48
CA ASN A 338 5.06 3.70 6.28
C ASN A 338 3.95 3.87 5.26
N LEU A 339 2.96 4.72 5.54
CA LEU A 339 1.85 4.99 4.65
C LEU A 339 1.76 6.50 4.39
N LEU A 340 1.57 6.89 3.14
CA LEU A 340 1.48 8.28 2.72
C LEU A 340 0.44 8.38 1.59
N THR A 341 -0.49 9.32 1.71
CA THR A 341 -1.46 9.60 0.65
C THR A 341 -0.99 10.71 -0.28
N GLU A 342 -1.81 11.04 -1.28
CA GLU A 342 -1.66 12.31 -1.96
C GLU A 342 -2.00 13.50 -1.06
N ARG A 343 -1.50 14.68 -1.45
CA ARG A 343 -1.78 15.92 -0.73
C ARG A 343 -3.25 16.29 -0.87
N GLN A 344 -3.89 16.60 0.24
CA GLN A 344 -5.27 17.10 0.22
C GLN A 344 -5.32 18.54 -0.28
N ALA A 345 -6.28 18.85 -1.16
CA ALA A 345 -6.43 20.18 -1.74
C ALA A 345 -6.63 21.31 -0.70
N ASN A 346 -7.28 21.01 0.43
CA ASN A 346 -7.61 21.99 1.47
C ASN A 346 -6.46 22.30 2.43
N THR A 347 -5.50 21.38 2.62
CA THR A 347 -4.37 21.55 3.56
C THR A 347 -3.02 21.60 2.85
N ASN A 348 -2.95 21.17 1.58
CA ASN A 348 -1.70 20.93 0.85
C ASN A 348 -0.74 20.03 1.64
N HIS A 349 -1.28 19.04 2.35
CA HIS A 349 -0.56 18.03 3.12
C HIS A 349 -1.22 16.67 2.88
N ALA A 350 -0.42 15.60 2.89
CA ALA A 350 -0.90 14.23 2.81
C ALA A 350 -1.34 13.69 4.17
N ARG A 351 -2.18 12.67 4.21
CA ARG A 351 -2.34 11.84 5.41
C ARG A 351 -1.13 10.94 5.58
N ILE A 352 -0.80 10.63 6.83
CA ILE A 352 0.31 9.74 7.16
C ILE A 352 -0.20 8.64 8.07
N GLY A 353 0.04 7.39 7.69
CA GLY A 353 -0.31 6.22 8.49
C GLY A 353 0.93 5.44 8.93
N GLY A 354 0.74 4.60 9.93
CA GLY A 354 1.82 3.76 10.42
C GLY A 354 1.53 3.07 11.75
N THR A 355 2.60 2.65 12.42
CA THR A 355 2.55 1.99 13.72
C THR A 355 3.57 2.54 14.70
N GLN A 356 3.23 2.51 15.98
CA GLN A 356 4.16 2.74 17.08
C GLN A 356 4.36 1.46 17.90
N GLU A 357 5.62 1.19 18.24
CA GLU A 357 6.02 0.08 19.11
C GLU A 357 6.31 0.61 20.50
N PHE A 358 5.77 -0.07 21.51
CA PHE A 358 5.99 0.21 22.91
C PHE A 358 6.57 -1.04 23.56
N VAL A 359 7.81 -0.96 24.03
CA VAL A 359 8.48 -2.06 24.71
C VAL A 359 8.46 -1.81 26.22
N ALA A 360 7.80 -2.69 26.97
CA ALA A 360 7.78 -2.66 28.43
C ALA A 360 7.94 -4.09 28.97
N ASN A 361 8.91 -4.29 29.87
CA ASN A 361 9.17 -5.59 30.52
C ASN A 361 9.33 -6.77 29.52
N GLY A 362 9.98 -6.53 28.38
CA GLY A 362 10.17 -7.54 27.33
C GLY A 362 8.94 -7.81 26.45
N VAL A 363 7.80 -7.15 26.71
CA VAL A 363 6.58 -7.24 25.90
C VAL A 363 6.52 -6.06 24.94
N THR A 364 6.30 -6.35 23.65
CA THR A 364 6.12 -5.32 22.62
C THR A 364 4.65 -5.19 22.28
N THR A 365 4.10 -4.00 22.47
CA THR A 365 2.75 -3.64 22.02
C THR A 365 2.85 -2.76 20.79
N ILE A 366 2.10 -3.09 19.74
CA ILE A 366 2.02 -2.31 18.51
C ILE A 366 0.69 -1.58 18.48
N ARG A 367 0.71 -0.27 18.25
CA ARG A 367 -0.49 0.55 18.04
C ARG A 367 -0.44 1.25 16.68
N PRO A 368 -1.42 1.01 15.80
CA PRO A 368 -1.49 1.73 14.54
C PRO A 368 -2.06 3.13 14.77
N PHE A 369 -1.74 4.05 13.86
CA PHE A 369 -2.23 5.42 13.90
C PHE A 369 -2.55 5.93 12.49
N LEU A 370 -3.39 6.95 12.46
CA LEU A 370 -3.61 7.82 11.31
C LEU A 370 -3.34 9.28 11.73
N LEU A 371 -2.59 9.99 10.91
CA LEU A 371 -2.35 11.43 11.02
C LEU A 371 -3.12 12.12 9.90
N THR A 372 -4.16 12.86 10.27
CA THR A 372 -4.98 13.61 9.31
C THR A 372 -4.62 15.10 9.38
N PRO A 373 -4.20 15.74 8.28
CA PRO A 373 -3.88 17.16 8.32
C PRO A 373 -5.13 17.99 8.58
N ILE A 374 -5.01 18.98 9.45
CA ILE A 374 -6.06 19.91 9.85
C ILE A 374 -5.55 21.34 9.80
N VAL A 375 -6.41 22.25 9.36
CA VAL A 375 -6.15 23.69 9.42
C VAL A 375 -6.45 24.18 10.83
N VAL A 376 -5.45 24.72 11.52
CA VAL A 376 -5.63 25.32 12.84
C VAL A 376 -5.68 26.83 12.68
N LYS A 377 -6.78 27.45 13.14
CA LYS A 377 -6.87 28.90 13.25
C LYS A 377 -5.90 29.37 14.35
N ARG A 378 -5.09 30.37 14.03
CA ARG A 378 -4.23 31.03 15.02
C ARG A 378 -5.07 31.79 16.04
#